data_AF-A0A2D0KE88-F1
#
_entry.id   AF-A0A2D0KE88-F1
#
_cell.length_a   1.000
_cell.length_b   1.000
_cell.length_c   1.000
_cell.angle_alpha   90.00
_cell.angle_beta   90.00
_cell.angle_gamma   90.00
#
_symmetry.space_group_name_H-M   'P 1'
#
loop_
_entity.id
_entity.type
_entity.pdbx_description
1 polymer ?
#
loop_
_entity_poly.entity_id
_entity_poly.type
_entity_poly.pdbx_seq_one_letter_code
_entity_poly.pdbx_strand_id
1 'polypeptide(L)'
;MAIYQPPYNGRMGRLWQTLILSEWRPELAWLPVETLIHYQQQDYYHVLRECDRTSDCTLFIDFMLEKLAEALKESLDLQKQNSVVMSVEVPVQMSVENPQPLNATAQKILLVIAAHPATTITQLADELGVSRRTIERNIKILQDIGRLIRVGAKKGGYWRIG
;
A
#
# COMPACT_ATOMS: atom_id res chain seq x y z
N MET A 1 -1.46 -26.28 22.37
CA MET A 1 -2.57 -26.55 21.42
C MET A 1 -2.72 -25.30 20.57
N ALA A 2 -2.18 -25.28 19.37
CA ALA A 2 -2.24 -24.09 18.52
C ALA A 2 -3.67 -23.93 18.00
N ILE A 3 -4.34 -22.84 18.39
CA ILE A 3 -5.68 -22.54 17.91
C ILE A 3 -5.52 -22.13 16.44
N TYR A 4 -5.87 -23.02 15.53
CA TYR A 4 -5.94 -22.69 14.12
C TYR A 4 -7.11 -21.71 13.94
N GLN A 5 -6.82 -20.41 13.90
CA GLN A 5 -7.84 -19.42 13.53
C GLN A 5 -8.11 -19.56 12.02
N PRO A 6 -9.36 -19.82 11.61
CA PRO A 6 -9.72 -19.79 10.21
C PRO A 6 -9.33 -18.43 9.60
N PRO A 7 -8.80 -18.40 8.36
CA PRO A 7 -8.33 -17.16 7.71
C PRO A 7 -9.41 -16.07 7.58
N TYR A 8 -10.68 -16.43 7.78
CA TYR A 8 -11.84 -15.53 7.76
C TYR A 8 -12.00 -14.69 9.03
N ASN A 9 -11.56 -15.20 10.20
CA ASN A 9 -11.81 -14.54 11.49
C ASN A 9 -10.96 -13.27 11.66
N GLY A 10 -9.73 -13.26 11.15
CA GLY A 10 -8.87 -12.08 11.19
C GLY A 10 -9.35 -10.92 10.30
N ARG A 11 -9.98 -11.22 9.15
CA ARG A 11 -10.58 -10.20 8.29
C ARG A 11 -11.79 -9.55 8.95
N MET A 12 -12.64 -10.37 9.55
CA MET A 12 -13.81 -9.91 10.28
C MET A 12 -13.41 -9.04 11.48
N GLY A 13 -12.41 -9.46 12.26
CA GLY A 13 -11.90 -8.69 13.40
C GLY A 13 -11.38 -7.30 13.01
N ARG A 14 -10.63 -7.19 11.90
CA ARG A 14 -10.17 -5.89 11.38
C ARG A 14 -11.32 -5.01 10.89
N LEU A 15 -12.31 -5.59 10.21
CA LEU A 15 -13.50 -4.85 9.79
C LEU A 15 -14.28 -4.28 10.98
N TRP A 16 -14.45 -5.08 12.03
CA TRP A 16 -15.06 -4.62 13.29
C TRP A 16 -14.24 -3.53 13.97
N GLN A 17 -12.91 -3.66 14.00
CA GLN A 17 -12.05 -2.62 14.55
C GLN A 17 -12.22 -1.29 13.80
N THR A 18 -12.18 -1.31 12.46
CA THR A 18 -12.38 -0.11 11.64
C THR A 18 -13.76 0.50 11.88
N LEU A 19 -14.80 -0.33 12.03
CA LEU A 19 -16.16 0.13 12.32
C LEU A 19 -16.26 0.80 13.70
N ILE A 20 -15.69 0.20 14.75
CA ILE A 20 -15.70 0.78 16.10
C ILE A 20 -14.97 2.13 16.11
N LEU A 21 -13.83 2.22 15.42
CA LEU A 21 -13.07 3.46 15.31
C LEU A 21 -13.85 4.55 14.55
N SER A 22 -14.56 4.18 13.47
CA SER A 22 -15.35 5.14 12.69
C SER A 22 -16.60 5.63 13.43
N GLU A 23 -17.22 4.77 14.25
CA GLU A 23 -18.31 5.18 15.15
C GLU A 23 -17.81 6.14 16.24
N TRP A 24 -16.60 5.95 16.76
CA TRP A 24 -16.01 6.85 17.74
C TRP A 24 -15.60 8.20 17.13
N ARG A 25 -14.96 8.19 15.96
CA ARG A 25 -14.54 9.38 15.21
C ARG A 25 -14.63 9.14 13.70
N PRO A 26 -15.47 9.87 12.96
CA PRO A 26 -15.67 9.65 11.51
C PRO A 26 -14.38 9.74 10.68
N GLU A 27 -13.41 10.55 11.10
CA GLU A 27 -12.13 10.73 10.41
C GLU A 27 -11.29 9.45 10.38
N LEU A 28 -11.49 8.55 11.34
CA LEU A 28 -10.74 7.29 11.46
C LEU A 28 -11.21 6.21 10.48
N ALA A 29 -12.36 6.40 9.83
CA ALA A 29 -12.84 5.49 8.78
C ALA A 29 -11.85 5.36 7.61
N TRP A 30 -11.02 6.39 7.42
CA TRP A 30 -10.05 6.48 6.33
C TRP A 30 -8.62 6.14 6.75
N LEU A 31 -8.42 5.68 7.99
CA LEU A 31 -7.11 5.31 8.50
C LEU A 31 -6.64 4.00 7.82
N PRO A 32 -5.41 3.92 7.27
CA PRO A 32 -4.93 2.75 6.52
C PRO A 32 -4.48 1.61 7.46
N VAL A 33 -5.33 1.22 8.41
CA VAL A 33 -5.04 0.20 9.44
C VAL A 33 -4.72 -1.15 8.80
N GLU A 34 -5.45 -1.53 7.76
CA GLU A 34 -5.24 -2.82 7.08
C GLU A 34 -3.91 -2.88 6.34
N THR A 35 -3.49 -1.77 5.73
CA THR A 35 -2.18 -1.66 5.07
C THR A 35 -1.05 -1.84 6.09
N LEU A 36 -1.19 -1.21 7.25
CA LEU A 36 -0.20 -1.26 8.31
C LEU A 36 -0.06 -2.66 8.92
N ILE A 37 -1.19 -3.34 9.20
CA ILE A 37 -1.18 -4.73 9.70
C ILE A 37 -0.62 -5.68 8.64
N HIS A 38 -0.89 -5.45 7.37
CA HIS A 38 -0.42 -6.30 6.28
C HIS A 38 1.11 -6.23 6.12
N TYR A 39 1.73 -5.05 6.22
CA TYR A 39 3.20 -4.92 6.13
C TYR A 39 3.93 -5.55 7.31
N GLN A 40 3.28 -5.65 8.47
CA GLN A 40 3.85 -6.18 9.70
C GLN A 40 3.12 -7.45 10.16
N GLN A 41 2.59 -8.21 9.19
CA GLN A 41 1.75 -9.37 9.47
C GLN A 41 2.47 -10.41 10.36
N GLN A 42 3.79 -10.56 10.18
CA GLN A 42 4.59 -11.46 11.02
C GLN A 42 4.63 -11.00 12.48
N ASP A 43 4.87 -9.72 12.74
CA ASP A 43 4.93 -9.14 14.08
C ASP A 43 3.56 -9.15 14.74
N TYR A 44 2.51 -8.81 14.00
CA TYR A 44 1.12 -8.91 14.44
C TYR A 44 0.76 -10.32 14.93
N TYR A 45 1.08 -11.35 14.13
CA TYR A 45 0.84 -12.75 14.54
C TYR A 45 1.82 -13.26 15.60
N HIS A 46 3.00 -12.65 15.74
CA HIS A 46 3.92 -12.93 16.83
C HIS A 46 3.34 -12.42 18.16
N VAL A 47 2.91 -11.15 18.21
CA VAL A 47 2.30 -10.53 19.38
C VAL A 47 1.02 -11.27 19.78
N LEU A 48 0.15 -11.64 18.83
CA LEU A 48 -1.04 -12.44 19.13
C LEU A 48 -0.71 -13.81 19.76
N ARG A 49 0.28 -14.52 19.21
CA ARG A 49 0.70 -15.82 19.78
C ARG A 49 1.29 -15.67 21.18
N GLU A 50 2.00 -14.59 21.43
CA GLU A 50 2.54 -14.31 22.75
C GLU A 50 1.43 -13.98 23.75
N CYS A 51 0.44 -13.20 23.35
CA CYS A 51 -0.75 -12.92 24.16
C CYS A 51 -1.56 -14.19 24.48
N ASP A 52 -1.73 -15.08 23.50
CA ASP A 52 -2.38 -16.39 23.70
C ASP A 52 -1.59 -17.26 24.69
N ARG A 53 -0.24 -17.17 24.67
CA ARG A 53 0.64 -17.95 25.54
C ARG A 53 0.63 -17.41 26.98
N THR A 54 0.58 -16.10 27.14
CA THR A 54 0.60 -15.42 28.45
C THR A 54 -0.81 -15.22 29.01
N SER A 55 -1.86 -15.46 28.23
CA SER A 55 -3.26 -15.11 28.53
C SER A 55 -3.43 -13.62 28.89
N ASP A 56 -2.61 -12.76 28.29
CA ASP A 56 -2.56 -11.32 28.54
C ASP A 56 -2.57 -10.56 27.21
N CYS A 57 -3.55 -9.67 27.03
CA CYS A 57 -3.72 -8.87 25.82
C CYS A 57 -3.04 -7.50 25.87
N THR A 58 -2.34 -7.16 26.96
CA THR A 58 -1.66 -5.86 27.13
C THR A 58 -0.68 -5.60 25.99
N LEU A 59 0.15 -6.61 25.65
CA LEU A 59 1.11 -6.51 24.55
C LEU A 59 0.43 -6.25 23.19
N PHE A 60 -0.76 -6.83 22.98
CA PHE A 60 -1.53 -6.59 21.76
C PHE A 60 -2.11 -5.18 21.72
N ILE A 61 -2.63 -4.68 22.84
CA ILE A 61 -3.18 -3.32 22.93
C ILE A 61 -2.07 -2.29 22.68
N ASP A 62 -0.91 -2.44 23.33
CA ASP A 62 0.22 -1.53 23.17
C ASP A 62 0.70 -1.49 21.72
N PHE A 63 0.88 -2.67 21.11
CA PHE A 63 1.21 -2.79 19.70
C PHE A 63 0.18 -2.08 18.81
N MET A 64 -1.11 -2.35 19.00
CA MET A 64 -2.16 -1.76 18.17
C MET A 64 -2.26 -0.24 18.32
N LEU A 65 -2.07 0.30 19.53
CA LEU A 65 -2.09 1.73 19.77
C LEU A 65 -0.88 2.44 19.14
N GLU A 66 0.31 1.86 19.24
CA GLU A 66 1.51 2.35 18.57
C GLU A 66 1.28 2.43 17.05
N LYS A 67 0.71 1.36 16.49
CA LYS A 67 0.41 1.24 15.07
C LYS A 67 -0.64 2.23 14.57
N LEU A 68 -1.69 2.46 15.34
CA LEU A 68 -2.66 3.51 15.04
C LEU A 68 -2.01 4.91 15.11
N ALA A 69 -1.12 5.16 16.07
CA ALA A 69 -0.41 6.43 16.20
C ALA A 69 0.56 6.67 15.03
N GLU A 70 1.30 5.65 14.58
CA GLU A 70 2.15 5.70 13.39
C GLU A 70 1.34 6.06 12.14
N ALA A 71 0.23 5.36 11.89
CA ALA A 71 -0.65 5.61 10.73
C ALA A 71 -1.22 7.04 10.73
N LEU A 72 -1.60 7.55 11.90
CA LEU A 72 -2.10 8.92 12.04
C LEU A 72 -1.00 9.95 11.73
N LYS A 73 0.23 9.75 12.25
CA LYS A 73 1.36 10.65 11.96
C LYS A 73 1.71 10.67 10.48
N GLU A 74 1.82 9.50 9.85
CA GLU A 74 2.11 9.38 8.43
C GLU A 74 1.04 10.08 7.58
N SER A 75 -0.24 9.89 7.92
CA SER A 75 -1.36 10.55 7.23
C SER A 75 -1.29 12.08 7.35
N LEU A 76 -0.90 12.61 8.51
CA LEU A 76 -0.72 14.05 8.72
C LEU A 76 0.50 14.60 7.96
N ASP A 77 1.60 13.86 7.90
CA ASP A 77 2.81 14.28 7.18
C ASP A 77 2.59 14.28 5.67
N LEU A 78 1.82 13.32 5.14
CA LEU A 78 1.37 13.31 3.74
C LEU A 78 0.48 14.53 3.42
N GLN A 79 -0.39 14.95 4.34
CA GLN A 79 -1.20 16.16 4.15
C GLN A 79 -0.37 17.46 4.21
N LYS A 80 0.65 17.51 5.08
CA LYS A 80 1.61 18.64 5.12
C LYS A 80 2.43 18.71 3.84
N GLN A 81 2.90 17.57 3.33
CA GLN A 81 3.64 17.52 2.06
C GLN A 81 2.74 17.89 0.87
N ASN A 82 1.47 17.47 0.83
CA ASN A 82 0.53 17.89 -0.21
C ASN A 82 0.17 19.38 -0.18
N SER A 83 0.44 20.08 0.92
CA SER A 83 0.31 21.55 0.99
C SER A 83 1.57 22.29 0.50
N VAL A 84 2.71 21.60 0.35
CA VAL A 84 4.01 22.17 -0.06
C VAL A 84 4.42 21.73 -1.48
N VAL A 85 3.88 20.62 -2.00
CA VAL A 85 4.24 20.03 -3.31
C VAL A 85 3.49 20.70 -4.49
N MET A 86 3.32 22.03 -4.45
CA MET A 86 3.31 22.84 -5.68
C MET A 86 4.72 23.33 -6.05
N SER A 87 5.76 22.99 -5.29
CA SER A 87 7.13 23.34 -5.66
C SER A 87 8.16 22.30 -5.21
N VAL A 88 8.70 21.61 -6.21
CA VAL A 88 10.11 21.24 -6.38
C VAL A 88 10.65 20.02 -5.61
N GLU A 89 10.81 18.95 -6.39
CA GLU A 89 11.99 18.06 -6.54
C GLU A 89 12.46 17.15 -5.39
N VAL A 90 12.73 15.90 -5.80
CA VAL A 90 13.14 14.74 -5.00
C VAL A 90 14.61 14.79 -4.56
N PRO A 91 15.02 14.01 -3.54
CA PRO A 91 15.73 12.77 -3.87
C PRO A 91 15.36 11.52 -3.04
N VAL A 92 15.73 10.38 -3.63
CA VAL A 92 15.43 8.95 -3.35
C VAL A 92 16.27 8.37 -2.20
N GLN A 93 15.77 7.35 -1.48
CA GLN A 93 16.54 6.18 -0.95
C GLN A 93 15.57 5.07 -0.43
N MET A 94 15.42 3.91 -1.09
CA MET A 94 16.08 2.57 -0.91
C MET A 94 15.12 1.50 -0.30
N SER A 95 14.85 0.44 -1.11
CA SER A 95 14.53 -1.00 -0.86
C SER A 95 13.63 -1.44 0.32
N VAL A 96 12.68 -2.39 0.23
CA VAL A 96 12.82 -3.86 0.04
C VAL A 96 11.44 -4.54 -0.26
N GLU A 97 11.53 -5.74 -0.84
CA GLU A 97 10.58 -6.79 -1.28
C GLU A 97 9.18 -7.00 -0.59
N ASN A 98 8.13 -6.94 -1.44
CA ASN A 98 6.89 -7.75 -1.66
C ASN A 98 6.23 -8.63 -0.54
N PRO A 99 4.87 -8.89 -0.53
CA PRO A 99 3.90 -8.68 -1.61
C PRO A 99 2.58 -7.92 -1.30
N GLN A 100 2.36 -6.87 -2.09
CA GLN A 100 1.09 -6.22 -2.49
C GLN A 100 0.33 -5.39 -1.42
N PRO A 101 0.79 -4.14 -1.21
CA PRO A 101 0.25 -2.99 -1.95
C PRO A 101 1.11 -2.69 -3.19
N LEU A 102 0.55 -2.00 -4.18
CA LEU A 102 1.23 -1.63 -5.42
C LEU A 102 2.64 -1.08 -5.11
N ASN A 103 3.69 -1.66 -5.71
CA ASN A 103 5.07 -1.15 -5.57
C ASN A 103 5.09 0.35 -5.91
N ALA A 104 5.84 1.17 -5.17
CA ALA A 104 5.96 2.62 -5.43
C ALA A 104 6.28 2.91 -6.90
N THR A 105 7.06 2.06 -7.58
CA THR A 105 7.32 2.17 -9.01
C THR A 105 6.06 1.95 -9.86
N ALA A 106 5.20 0.99 -9.52
CA ALA A 106 3.92 0.77 -10.21
C ALA A 106 2.97 1.96 -10.04
N GLN A 107 2.93 2.56 -8.84
CA GLN A 107 2.14 3.78 -8.59
C GLN A 107 2.67 4.95 -9.43
N LYS A 108 3.98 5.15 -9.48
CA LYS A 108 4.62 6.16 -10.35
C LYS A 108 4.32 5.94 -11.83
N ILE A 109 4.34 4.69 -12.30
CA ILE A 109 3.95 4.35 -13.68
C ILE A 109 2.51 4.80 -13.97
N LEU A 110 1.56 4.56 -13.04
CA LEU A 110 0.18 5.00 -13.22
C LEU A 110 0.06 6.53 -13.27
N LEU A 111 0.80 7.26 -12.43
CA LEU A 111 0.81 8.72 -12.47
C LEU A 111 1.32 9.27 -13.81
N VAL A 112 2.43 8.72 -14.33
CA VAL A 112 2.97 9.13 -15.63
C VAL A 112 2.01 8.78 -16.76
N ILE A 113 1.39 7.59 -16.74
CA ILE A 113 0.42 7.20 -17.76
C ILE A 113 -0.86 8.05 -17.69
N ALA A 114 -1.28 8.48 -16.50
CA ALA A 114 -2.43 9.37 -16.33
C ALA A 114 -2.19 10.74 -17.01
N ALA A 115 -0.97 11.28 -16.89
CA ALA A 115 -0.57 12.51 -17.57
C ALA A 115 -0.35 12.31 -19.07
N HIS A 116 0.26 11.18 -19.45
CA HIS A 116 0.68 10.88 -20.83
C HIS A 116 0.31 9.44 -21.22
N PRO A 117 -0.92 9.21 -21.72
CA PRO A 117 -1.39 7.87 -22.08
C PRO A 117 -0.59 7.20 -23.21
N ALA A 118 0.05 7.99 -24.08
CA ALA A 118 0.82 7.49 -25.22
C ALA A 118 2.28 7.11 -24.89
N THR A 119 2.68 7.21 -23.61
CA THR A 119 4.07 6.97 -23.20
C THR A 119 4.51 5.52 -23.46
N THR A 120 5.74 5.38 -23.92
CA THR A 120 6.38 4.10 -24.21
C THR A 120 7.14 3.54 -23.01
N ILE A 121 7.42 2.24 -23.02
CA ILE A 121 8.21 1.57 -21.98
C ILE A 121 9.60 2.22 -21.82
N THR A 122 10.21 2.64 -22.93
CA THR A 122 11.50 3.35 -22.95
C THR A 122 11.39 4.71 -22.24
N GLN A 123 10.39 5.52 -22.57
CA GLN A 123 10.19 6.82 -21.93
C GLN A 123 9.90 6.68 -20.43
N LEU A 124 9.09 5.69 -20.02
CA LEU A 124 8.85 5.40 -18.60
C LEU A 124 10.13 5.02 -17.85
N ALA A 125 11.02 4.26 -18.49
CA ALA A 125 12.29 3.86 -17.89
C ALA A 125 13.21 5.07 -17.69
N ASP A 126 13.30 5.94 -18.69
CA ASP A 126 14.13 7.14 -18.67
C ASP A 126 13.60 8.16 -17.66
N GLU A 127 12.29 8.41 -17.65
CA GLU A 127 11.63 9.39 -16.78
C GLU A 127 11.65 8.96 -15.31
N LEU A 128 11.48 7.67 -15.03
CA LEU A 128 11.49 7.14 -13.66
C LEU A 128 12.88 6.72 -13.17
N GLY A 129 13.91 6.80 -14.02
CA GLY A 129 15.28 6.41 -13.67
C GLY A 129 15.43 4.92 -13.31
N VAL A 130 14.62 4.04 -13.90
CA VAL A 130 14.62 2.60 -13.61
C VAL A 130 14.83 1.77 -14.87
N SER A 131 15.27 0.52 -14.72
CA SER A 131 15.52 -0.33 -15.88
C SER A 131 14.23 -0.64 -16.67
N ARG A 132 14.35 -0.79 -18.00
CA ARG A 132 13.24 -1.23 -18.87
C ARG A 132 12.61 -2.54 -18.41
N ARG A 133 13.42 -3.49 -17.94
CA ARG A 133 12.98 -4.76 -17.37
C ARG A 133 12.11 -4.57 -16.12
N THR A 134 12.44 -3.57 -15.28
CA THR A 134 11.64 -3.20 -14.11
C THR A 134 10.29 -2.62 -14.53
N ILE A 135 10.26 -1.75 -15.54
CA ILE A 135 9.01 -1.19 -16.09
C ILE A 135 8.12 -2.29 -16.67
N GLU A 136 8.67 -3.17 -17.52
CA GLU A 136 7.94 -4.28 -18.13
C GLU A 136 7.29 -5.20 -17.07
N ARG A 137 8.06 -5.55 -16.03
CA ARG A 137 7.55 -6.35 -14.92
C ARG A 137 6.39 -5.67 -14.20
N ASN A 138 6.50 -4.38 -13.90
CA ASN A 138 5.44 -3.65 -13.19
C ASN A 138 4.21 -3.42 -14.07
N ILE A 139 4.37 -3.11 -15.35
CA ILE A 139 3.26 -3.01 -16.31
C ILE A 139 2.49 -4.33 -16.38
N LYS A 140 3.20 -5.47 -16.45
CA LYS A 140 2.55 -6.78 -16.47
C LYS A 140 1.73 -7.02 -15.20
N ILE A 141 2.28 -6.70 -14.03
CA ILE A 141 1.54 -6.78 -12.75
C ILE A 141 0.29 -5.91 -12.79
N LEU A 142 0.39 -4.66 -13.27
CA LEU A 142 -0.73 -3.73 -13.38
C LEU A 142 -1.81 -4.22 -14.36
N GLN A 143 -1.42 -4.91 -15.43
CA GLN A 143 -2.34 -5.55 -16.37
C GLN A 143 -3.04 -6.77 -15.75
N ASP A 144 -2.28 -7.62 -15.04
CA ASP A 144 -2.80 -8.84 -14.41
C ASP A 144 -3.85 -8.52 -13.34
N ILE A 145 -3.70 -7.41 -12.63
CA ILE A 145 -4.69 -6.91 -11.64
C ILE A 145 -5.78 -6.00 -12.25
N GLY A 146 -5.77 -5.79 -13.56
CA GLY A 146 -6.79 -4.99 -14.27
C GLY A 146 -6.68 -3.47 -14.12
N ARG A 147 -5.61 -2.95 -13.50
CA ARG A 147 -5.40 -1.50 -13.30
C ARG A 147 -4.83 -0.79 -14.54
N LEU A 148 -4.33 -1.53 -15.52
CA LEU A 148 -3.76 -0.97 -16.74
C LEU A 148 -4.12 -1.82 -17.96
N ILE A 149 -4.53 -1.18 -19.05
CA ILE A 149 -4.94 -1.85 -20.29
C ILE A 149 -4.26 -1.17 -21.47
N ARG A 150 -3.73 -1.97 -22.41
CA ARG A 150 -3.19 -1.46 -23.68
C ARG A 150 -4.33 -1.35 -24.69
N VAL A 151 -4.59 -0.15 -25.21
CA VAL A 151 -5.63 0.11 -26.22
C VAL A 151 -4.99 0.52 -27.54
N GLY A 152 -5.39 -0.12 -28.65
CA GLY A 152 -4.93 0.16 -30.01
C GLY A 152 -3.81 -0.78 -30.51
N ALA A 153 -3.22 -0.44 -31.66
CA ALA A 153 -2.23 -1.27 -32.34
C ALA A 153 -0.92 -1.41 -31.54
N LYS A 154 -0.21 -2.53 -31.73
CA LYS A 154 1.11 -2.82 -31.10
C LYS A 154 2.13 -1.68 -31.31
N LYS A 155 2.05 -0.98 -32.44
CA LYS A 155 2.77 0.26 -32.72
C LYS A 155 1.72 1.38 -32.83
N GLY A 156 1.69 2.30 -31.86
CA GLY A 156 0.86 3.52 -31.93
C GLY A 156 -0.41 3.55 -31.08
N GLY A 157 -0.75 2.51 -30.30
CA GLY A 157 -1.84 2.65 -29.32
C GLY A 157 -1.43 3.49 -28.09
N TYR A 158 -2.33 3.62 -27.12
CA TYR A 158 -2.08 4.21 -25.79
C TYR A 158 -2.42 3.26 -24.62
N TRP A 159 -2.09 3.66 -23.41
CA TRP A 159 -2.42 2.98 -22.16
C TRP A 159 -3.64 3.61 -21.51
N ARG A 160 -4.55 2.78 -21.01
CA ARG A 160 -5.74 3.20 -20.28
C ARG A 160 -5.70 2.63 -18.87
N ILE A 161 -5.92 3.49 -17.88
CA ILE A 161 -6.06 3.07 -16.48
C ILE A 161 -7.45 2.47 -16.30
N GLY A 162 -7.52 1.32 -15.62
CA GLY A 162 -8.74 0.55 -15.36
C GLY A 162 -9.44 0.93 -14.07
#